data_AF-A0A7Y1UAA0-F1
#
_entry.id   AF-A0A7Y1UAA0-F1
#
_cell.length_a   1.000
_cell.length_b   1.000
_cell.length_c   1.000
_cell.angle_alpha   90.00
_cell.angle_beta   90.00
_cell.angle_gamma   90.00
#
_symmetry.space_group_name_H-M   'P 1'
#
loop_
_entity.id
_entity.type
_entity.pdbx_description
1 polymer ?
#
loop_
_entity_poly.entity_id
_entity_poly.type
_entity_poly.pdbx_seq_one_letter_code
_entity_poly.pdbx_strand_id
1 'polypeptide(L)'
;MKLKLNKPIAFLDLETTGINIGTDRIVEISVIKLMEDGNRETLTKRVNPEMPIPAGASAVHGIYDKDIVIEPKLCEIANEIKSFI
;
A
#
# COMPACT_ATOMS: atom_id res chain seq x y z
N MET A 1 9.52 -24.07 -1.91
CA MET A 1 9.39 -24.51 -0.49
C MET A 1 8.10 -23.92 0.06
N LYS A 2 7.23 -24.71 0.71
CA LYS A 2 5.99 -24.20 1.32
C LYS A 2 6.32 -23.75 2.75
N LEU A 3 5.99 -22.51 3.09
CA LEU A 3 6.17 -22.00 4.46
C LEU A 3 5.25 -22.78 5.40
N LYS A 4 5.75 -23.21 6.55
CA LYS A 4 4.95 -23.80 7.63
C LYS A 4 4.51 -22.69 8.55
N LEU A 5 3.24 -22.31 8.47
CA LEU A 5 2.67 -21.20 9.24
C LEU A 5 1.75 -21.75 10.33
N ASN A 6 1.71 -21.04 11.45
CA ASN A 6 0.77 -21.28 12.57
C ASN A 6 -0.25 -20.14 12.75
N LYS A 7 -0.17 -19.14 11.88
CA LYS A 7 -1.08 -18.01 11.72
C LYS A 7 -0.85 -17.42 10.32
N PRO A 8 -1.84 -16.73 9.73
CA PRO A 8 -1.62 -15.97 8.51
C PRO A 8 -0.47 -14.96 8.65
N ILE A 9 0.26 -14.73 7.56
CA ILE A 9 1.29 -13.68 7.47
C ILE A 9 0.86 -12.68 6.41
N ALA A 10 0.86 -11.39 6.77
CA ALA A 10 0.69 -10.28 5.84
C ALA A 10 2.07 -9.72 5.47
N PHE A 11 2.37 -9.70 4.17
CA PHE A 11 3.49 -8.96 3.59
C PHE A 11 2.96 -7.62 3.14
N LEU A 12 3.51 -6.54 3.68
CA LEU A 12 3.11 -5.17 3.39
C LEU A 12 4.24 -4.48 2.61
N ASP A 13 3.85 -3.76 1.57
CA ASP A 13 4.73 -2.87 0.83
C ASP A 13 4.03 -1.53 0.60
N LEU A 14 4.79 -0.44 0.61
CA LEU A 14 4.26 0.92 0.52
C LEU A 14 5.07 1.73 -0.49
N GLU A 15 4.34 2.48 -1.31
CA GLU A 15 4.91 3.61 -2.05
C GLU A 15 4.48 4.91 -1.38
N THR A 16 5.40 5.85 -1.31
CA THR A 16 5.24 7.07 -0.51
C THR A 16 5.77 8.28 -1.25
N THR A 17 5.27 9.45 -0.89
CA THR A 17 5.77 10.74 -1.38
C THR A 17 7.21 11.04 -0.90
N GLY A 18 7.71 10.32 0.11
CA GLY A 18 9.06 10.43 0.64
C GLY A 18 9.25 9.60 1.92
N ILE A 19 10.35 9.81 2.63
CA ILE A 19 10.77 9.00 3.80
C ILE A 19 10.54 9.67 5.15
N ASN A 20 10.03 10.91 5.16
CA ASN A 20 9.77 11.66 6.38
C ASN A 20 8.42 11.26 6.99
N ILE A 21 8.48 10.60 8.15
CA ILE A 21 7.31 10.09 8.89
C ILE A 21 6.29 11.18 9.24
N GLY A 22 6.72 12.43 9.45
CA GLY A 22 5.85 13.50 9.90
C GLY A 22 5.11 14.24 8.78
N THR A 23 5.64 14.20 7.56
CA THR A 23 5.14 15.03 6.45
C THR A 23 4.73 14.21 5.24
N ASP A 24 5.40 13.08 4.99
CA ASP A 24 5.21 12.31 3.78
C ASP A 24 4.07 11.31 3.97
N ARG A 25 3.40 11.04 2.86
CA ARG A 25 2.12 10.32 2.81
C ARG A 25 2.19 9.14 1.84
N ILE A 26 1.35 8.15 2.11
CA ILE A 26 1.20 6.92 1.30
C ILE A 26 0.55 7.26 -0.05
N VAL A 27 1.11 6.70 -1.11
CA VAL A 27 0.67 6.79 -2.51
C VAL A 27 0.09 5.44 -2.98
N GLU A 28 0.66 4.33 -2.53
CA GLU A 28 0.15 2.98 -2.77
C GLU A 28 0.38 2.11 -1.54
N ILE A 29 -0.56 1.21 -1.29
CA ILE A 29 -0.43 0.15 -0.30
C ILE A 29 -0.73 -1.20 -0.96
N SER A 30 0.20 -2.13 -0.83
CA SER A 30 0.01 -3.52 -1.25
C SER A 30 0.18 -4.47 -0.07
N VAL A 31 -0.74 -5.42 0.04
CA VAL A 31 -0.73 -6.46 1.06
C VAL A 31 -0.94 -7.81 0.41
N ILE A 32 -0.02 -8.74 0.64
CA ILE A 32 -0.21 -10.16 0.34
C ILE A 32 -0.41 -10.90 1.65
N LYS A 33 -1.58 -11.51 1.82
CA LYS A 33 -1.89 -12.35 2.98
C LYS A 33 -1.72 -13.82 2.61
N LEU A 34 -0.74 -14.47 3.23
CA LEU A 34 -0.48 -15.90 3.08
C LEU A 34 -1.13 -16.66 4.24
N MET A 35 -2.10 -17.51 3.90
CA MET A 35 -2.87 -18.34 4.83
C MET A 35 -2.08 -19.60 5.22
N GLU A 36 -2.49 -20.25 6.31
CA GLU A 36 -1.84 -21.44 6.85
C GLU A 36 -1.86 -22.63 5.88
N ASP A 37 -2.93 -22.75 5.10
CA ASP A 37 -3.10 -23.76 4.06
C ASP A 37 -2.27 -23.44 2.79
N GLY A 38 -1.64 -22.27 2.73
CA GLY A 38 -0.84 -21.77 1.62
C GLY A 38 -1.63 -20.95 0.59
N ASN A 39 -2.92 -20.71 0.80
CA ASN A 39 -3.71 -19.79 -0.02
C ASN A 39 -3.21 -18.35 0.13
N ARG A 40 -3.40 -17.56 -0.94
CA ARG A 40 -2.93 -16.18 -1.01
C ARG A 40 -4.09 -15.26 -1.36
N GLU A 41 -4.19 -14.18 -0.60
CA GLU A 41 -5.09 -13.06 -0.89
C GLU A 41 -4.21 -11.82 -1.12
N THR A 42 -4.62 -10.97 -2.07
CA THR A 42 -3.87 -9.75 -2.41
C THR A 42 -4.81 -8.55 -2.38
N LEU A 43 -4.36 -7.47 -1.75
CA LEU A 43 -4.97 -6.15 -1.80
C LEU A 43 -3.92 -5.16 -2.30
N THR A 44 -4.18 -4.47 -3.40
CA THR A 44 -3.36 -3.33 -3.84
C THR A 44 -4.29 -2.15 -4.06
N LYS A 45 -3.98 -1.01 -3.44
CA LYS A 45 -4.75 0.23 -3.54
C LYS A 45 -3.83 1.40 -3.73
N ARG A 46 -4.15 2.22 -4.73
CA ARG A 46 -3.59 3.57 -4.84
C ARG A 46 -4.37 4.52 -3.96
N VAL A 47 -3.70 5.58 -3.56
CA VAL A 47 -4.18 6.54 -2.59
C VAL A 47 -3.87 7.93 -3.09
N ASN A 48 -4.83 8.84 -2.97
CA ASN A 48 -4.57 10.27 -3.10
C ASN A 48 -3.96 10.78 -1.77
N PRO A 49 -2.68 11.19 -1.73
CA PRO A 49 -2.02 11.66 -0.53
C PRO A 49 -2.45 13.08 -0.15
N GLU A 50 -3.28 13.76 -0.95
CA GLU A 50 -3.68 15.17 -0.75
C GLU A 50 -2.49 16.15 -0.83
N MET A 51 -1.43 15.77 -1.54
CA MET A 51 -0.25 16.58 -1.84
C MET A 51 0.40 16.12 -3.14
N PRO A 52 1.19 16.97 -3.82
CA PRO A 52 1.95 16.52 -4.99
C PRO A 52 2.96 15.43 -4.65
N ILE A 53 3.14 14.45 -5.52
CA ILE A 53 4.21 13.47 -5.41
C ILE A 53 5.52 14.12 -5.89
N PRO A 54 6.57 14.18 -5.06
CA PRO A 54 7.87 14.68 -5.48
C PRO A 54 8.41 13.89 -6.67
N ALA A 55 8.95 14.58 -7.68
CA ALA A 55 9.42 13.94 -8.92
C ALA A 55 10.47 12.83 -8.68
N GLY A 56 11.29 12.95 -7.63
CA GLY A 56 12.23 11.91 -7.23
C GLY A 56 11.54 10.62 -6.75
N ALA A 57 10.44 10.73 -5.99
CA ALA A 57 9.65 9.58 -5.56
C ALA A 57 8.96 8.93 -6.77
N SER A 58 8.31 9.75 -7.63
CA SER A 58 7.73 9.27 -8.88
C SER A 58 8.75 8.58 -9.79
N ALA A 59 10.00 9.06 -9.84
CA ALA A 59 11.06 8.42 -10.62
C ALA A 59 11.49 7.05 -10.07
N VAL A 60 11.28 6.80 -8.76
CA VAL A 60 11.56 5.51 -8.11
C VAL A 60 10.42 4.52 -8.34
N HIS A 61 9.19 4.89 -7.96
CA HIS A 61 8.06 3.95 -7.96
C HIS A 61 7.15 4.05 -9.20
N GLY A 62 7.36 5.04 -10.07
CA GLY A 62 6.66 5.17 -11.35
C GLY A 62 5.21 5.67 -11.27
N ILE A 63 4.77 6.18 -10.12
CA ILE A 63 3.42 6.73 -9.91
C ILE A 63 3.51 8.26 -9.91
N TYR A 64 2.66 8.91 -10.70
CA TYR A 64 2.63 10.35 -10.87
C TYR A 64 1.28 10.92 -10.41
N ASP A 65 1.20 12.23 -10.19
CA ASP A 65 -0.03 12.88 -9.70
C ASP A 65 -1.28 12.56 -10.53
N LYS A 66 -1.13 12.42 -11.86
CA LYS A 66 -2.23 12.06 -12.77
C LYS A 66 -2.81 10.67 -12.50
N ASP A 67 -2.01 9.77 -11.94
CA ASP A 67 -2.36 8.35 -11.73
C ASP A 67 -3.16 8.15 -10.44
N ILE A 68 -3.19 9.16 -9.57
CA ILE A 68 -3.77 9.10 -8.22
C ILE A 68 -4.77 10.23 -7.95
N VAL A 69 -5.02 11.12 -8.90
CA VAL A 69 -5.88 12.30 -8.72
C VAL A 69 -7.33 11.93 -8.37
N ILE A 70 -7.83 10.81 -8.90
CA ILE A 70 -9.19 10.30 -8.63
C ILE A 70 -9.26 9.19 -7.59
N GLU A 71 -8.10 8.78 -7.07
CA GLU A 71 -8.02 7.68 -6.10
C GLU A 71 -8.53 8.15 -4.73
N PRO A 72 -9.05 7.24 -3.89
CA PRO A 72 -9.53 7.60 -2.56
C PRO A 72 -8.38 8.06 -1.66
N LYS A 73 -8.70 8.86 -0.66
CA LYS A 73 -7.79 9.20 0.43
C LYS A 73 -7.62 8.01 1.36
N LEU A 74 -6.50 7.96 2.09
CA LEU A 74 -6.22 6.86 3.00
C LEU A 74 -7.34 6.67 4.04
N CYS A 75 -7.92 7.76 4.56
CA CYS A 75 -8.99 7.70 5.55
C CYS A 75 -10.27 7.02 5.03
N GLU A 76 -10.51 7.04 3.72
CA GLU A 76 -11.69 6.44 3.08
C GLU A 76 -11.53 4.92 2.94
N ILE A 77 -10.30 4.43 2.78
CA ILE A 77 -9.99 3.00 2.62
C ILE A 77 -9.36 2.34 3.86
N ALA A 78 -9.06 3.11 4.92
CA ALA A 78 -8.38 2.60 6.11
C ALA A 78 -9.13 1.43 6.78
N ASN A 79 -10.47 1.49 6.82
CA ASN A 79 -11.28 0.41 7.37
C ASN A 79 -11.25 -0.85 6.49
N GLU A 80 -11.22 -0.71 5.16
CA GLU A 80 -11.08 -1.84 4.23
C GLU A 80 -9.74 -2.55 4.46
N ILE A 81 -8.64 -1.79 4.51
CA ILE A 81 -7.28 -2.32 4.77
C ILE A 81 -7.21 -3.00 6.13
N LYS A 82 -7.77 -2.38 7.17
CA LYS A 82 -7.81 -2.95 8.53
C LYS A 82 -8.58 -4.26 8.58
N SER A 83 -9.67 -4.38 7.84
CA SER A 83 -10.45 -5.63 7.76
C SER A 83 -9.74 -6.72 6.97
N PHE A 84 -8.85 -6.35 6.05
CA PHE A 84 -8.08 -7.29 5.24
C PHE A 84 -6.91 -7.93 6.02
N ILE A 85 -6.20 -7.15 6.83
CA ILE A 85 -5.02 -7.60 7.62
C ILE A 85 -5.47 -8.41 8.83
#